data_AF-A0A258DCS7-F1
#
_entry.id   AF-A0A258DCS7-F1
#
_cell.length_a   1.000
_cell.length_b   1.000
_cell.length_c   1.000
_cell.angle_alpha   90.00
_cell.angle_beta   90.00
_cell.angle_gamma   90.00
#
_symmetry.space_group_name_H-M   'P 1'
#
loop_
_entity.id
_entity.type
_entity.pdbx_description
1 polymer ?
#
loop_
_entity_poly.entity_id
_entity_poly.type
_entity_poly.pdbx_seq_one_letter_code
_entity_poly.pdbx_strand_id
1 'polypeptide(L)'
;MTIETLGRDMNLPPATALPQTPLLVIDRAALERNLARMQALCDAAGVRLRAHGKTHKCTTLGRLIIEGGAVGLCCQTVGEAEAYVAGGIHDVLVTAPSPPWGAARLAALAKTGARVGAVADDERQIDRLSDAAVAAGVTLDLVVDLDLGTHRAGAYPQDALRLARAADAAPGLRFAGLQAYLGHLQHMDDL
;
A
#
# COMPACT_ATOMS: atom_id res chain seq x y z
N MET A 1 -24.85 12.79 24.91
CA MET A 1 -23.38 12.72 25.04
C MET A 1 -22.85 14.13 24.87
N THR A 2 -22.35 14.75 25.95
CA THR A 2 -21.90 16.15 25.97
C THR A 2 -20.42 16.25 25.59
N ILE A 3 -20.03 17.37 24.97
CA ILE A 3 -18.66 17.61 24.47
C ILE A 3 -17.59 17.55 25.58
N GLU A 4 -17.97 17.79 26.84
CA GLU A 4 -17.08 17.62 28.00
C GLU A 4 -16.53 16.20 28.13
N THR A 5 -17.25 15.18 27.63
CA THR A 5 -16.77 13.79 27.62
C THR A 5 -15.88 13.48 26.41
N LEU A 6 -15.91 14.28 25.34
CA LEU A 6 -15.00 14.14 24.19
C LEU A 6 -13.62 14.75 24.45
N GLY A 7 -13.54 15.81 25.26
CA GLY A 7 -12.35 16.66 25.37
C GLY A 7 -11.19 16.11 26.21
N ARG A 8 -11.34 14.99 26.92
CA ARG A 8 -10.24 14.44 27.75
C ARG A 8 -9.32 13.47 27.02
N ASP A 9 -9.83 12.72 26.03
CA ASP A 9 -9.07 11.69 25.33
C ASP A 9 -8.91 11.97 23.82
N MET A 10 -9.79 12.78 23.23
CA MET A 10 -9.65 13.20 21.83
C MET A 10 -8.89 14.52 21.79
N ASN A 11 -7.80 14.56 21.04
CA ASN A 11 -6.90 15.71 20.87
C ASN A 11 -7.58 16.85 20.06
N LEU A 12 -8.74 17.33 20.53
CA LEU A 12 -9.50 18.42 19.95
C LEU A 12 -8.83 19.76 20.32
N PRO A 13 -8.82 20.76 19.41
CA PRO A 13 -8.35 22.08 19.76
C PRO A 13 -9.12 22.63 20.98
N PRO A 14 -8.48 23.41 21.86
CA PRO A 14 -9.13 23.99 23.02
C PRO A 14 -10.38 24.77 22.59
N ALA A 15 -11.47 24.61 23.36
CA ALA A 15 -12.83 25.00 23.02
C ALA A 15 -13.07 26.53 23.02
N THR A 16 -12.33 27.29 22.21
CA THR A 16 -12.65 28.71 21.95
C THR A 16 -13.58 28.88 20.74
N ALA A 17 -13.72 27.86 19.89
CA ALA A 17 -14.79 27.72 18.90
C ALA A 17 -14.94 26.24 18.52
N LEU A 18 -16.18 25.76 18.40
CA LEU A 18 -16.45 24.41 17.92
C LEU A 18 -16.02 24.28 16.44
N PRO A 19 -15.27 23.24 16.05
CA PRO A 19 -14.97 23.01 14.64
C PRO A 19 -16.28 22.75 13.88
N GLN A 20 -16.37 23.28 12.66
CA GLN A 20 -17.57 23.12 11.84
C GLN A 20 -17.77 21.64 11.46
N THR A 21 -19.01 21.16 11.57
CA THR A 21 -19.42 19.80 11.18
C THR A 21 -19.95 19.77 9.73
N PRO A 22 -19.73 18.69 8.97
CA PRO A 22 -19.18 17.40 9.39
C PRO A 22 -17.65 17.40 9.55
N LEU A 23 -17.18 16.74 10.62
CA LEU A 23 -15.76 16.61 10.95
C LEU A 23 -15.39 15.14 11.14
N LEU A 24 -14.31 14.71 10.47
CA LEU A 24 -13.67 13.43 10.73
C LEU A 24 -12.58 13.61 11.79
N VAL A 25 -12.70 12.94 12.93
CA VAL A 25 -11.71 13.00 14.03
C VAL A 25 -11.10 11.63 14.23
N ILE A 26 -9.82 11.62 14.62
CA ILE A 26 -9.08 10.43 14.99
C ILE A 26 -8.73 10.53 16.47
N ASP A 27 -9.15 9.54 17.26
CA ASP A 27 -8.66 9.35 18.63
C ASP A 27 -7.19 8.91 18.56
N ARG A 28 -6.29 9.77 19.06
CA ARG A 28 -4.85 9.54 19.03
C ARG A 28 -4.46 8.33 19.89
N ALA A 29 -5.03 8.17 21.07
CA ALA A 29 -4.68 7.07 21.96
C ALA A 29 -5.13 5.74 21.36
N ALA A 30 -6.30 5.69 20.73
CA ALA A 30 -6.75 4.51 19.99
C ALA A 30 -5.87 4.20 18.77
N LEU A 31 -5.49 5.22 18.01
CA LEU A 31 -4.56 5.09 16.88
C LEU A 31 -3.23 4.46 17.33
N GLU A 32 -2.59 5.03 18.34
CA GLU A 32 -1.29 4.56 18.84
C GLU A 32 -1.36 3.11 19.33
N ARG A 33 -2.42 2.73 20.07
CA ARG A 33 -2.63 1.33 20.48
C ARG A 33 -2.80 0.39 19.29
N ASN A 34 -3.54 0.81 18.26
CA ASN A 34 -3.76 -0.02 17.07
C ASN A 34 -2.46 -0.22 16.26
N LEU A 35 -1.67 0.85 16.09
CA LEU A 35 -0.38 0.78 15.41
C LEU A 35 0.59 -0.16 16.15
N ALA A 36 0.74 0.04 17.46
CA ALA A 36 1.62 -0.79 18.28
C ALA A 36 1.19 -2.27 18.28
N ARG A 37 -0.12 -2.54 18.39
CA ARG A 37 -0.66 -3.90 18.36
C ARG A 37 -0.36 -4.61 17.04
N MET A 38 -0.60 -3.96 15.90
CA MET A 38 -0.39 -4.59 14.59
C MET A 38 1.09 -4.86 14.32
N GLN A 39 1.98 -3.92 14.68
CA GLN A 39 3.41 -4.13 14.55
C GLN A 39 3.89 -5.30 15.42
N ALA A 40 3.51 -5.33 16.71
CA ALA A 40 3.90 -6.40 17.62
C ALA A 40 3.42 -7.78 17.14
N LEU A 41 2.24 -7.87 16.53
CA LEU A 41 1.74 -9.10 15.92
C LEU A 41 2.66 -9.57 14.77
N CYS A 42 3.07 -8.67 13.89
CA CYS A 42 3.98 -8.98 12.79
C CYS A 42 5.38 -9.38 13.30
N ASP A 43 5.91 -8.66 14.28
CA ASP A 43 7.22 -8.95 14.88
C ASP A 43 7.22 -10.34 15.54
N ALA A 44 6.17 -10.67 16.31
CA ALA A 44 6.02 -11.98 16.95
C ALA A 44 5.91 -13.12 15.92
N ALA A 45 5.31 -12.86 14.76
CA ALA A 45 5.23 -13.82 13.65
C ALA A 45 6.49 -13.86 12.77
N GLY A 46 7.47 -12.98 13.01
CA GLY A 46 8.69 -12.90 12.20
C GLY A 46 8.45 -12.39 10.77
N VAL A 47 7.37 -11.63 10.55
CA VAL A 47 7.01 -11.07 9.23
C VAL A 47 7.09 -9.56 9.22
N ARG A 48 7.33 -8.97 8.05
CA ARG A 48 7.39 -7.53 7.88
C ARG A 48 5.99 -6.95 7.67
N LEU A 49 5.65 -5.88 8.38
CA LEU A 49 4.42 -5.14 8.15
C LEU A 49 4.59 -4.15 6.99
N ARG A 50 3.73 -4.23 5.98
CA ARG A 50 3.50 -3.16 5.00
C ARG A 50 2.03 -2.78 5.02
N ALA A 51 1.69 -1.73 5.74
CA ALA A 51 0.31 -1.32 5.92
C ALA A 51 -0.29 -0.74 4.63
N HIS A 52 -1.60 -0.89 4.46
CA HIS A 52 -2.29 -0.36 3.30
C HIS A 52 -2.81 1.06 3.54
N GLY A 53 -2.26 2.02 2.80
CA GLY A 53 -2.60 3.44 2.91
C GLY A 53 -3.99 3.82 2.39
N LYS A 54 -4.74 2.91 1.74
CA LYS A 54 -6.04 3.25 1.13
C LYS A 54 -7.10 3.66 2.14
N THR A 55 -6.97 3.21 3.38
CA THR A 55 -7.93 3.48 4.46
C THR A 55 -7.90 4.94 4.87
N HIS A 56 -6.71 5.56 4.90
CA HIS A 56 -6.54 6.91 5.44
C HIS A 56 -6.05 7.94 4.42
N LYS A 57 -5.35 7.52 3.35
CA LYS A 57 -4.81 8.39 2.27
C LYS A 57 -4.12 9.65 2.81
N CYS A 58 -3.35 9.47 3.88
CA CYS A 58 -2.77 10.55 4.67
C CYS A 58 -1.31 10.25 4.96
N THR A 59 -0.41 11.05 4.37
CA THR A 59 1.03 10.89 4.50
C THR A 59 1.50 11.01 5.95
N THR A 60 0.91 11.90 6.75
CA THR A 60 1.24 12.04 8.17
C THR A 60 1.01 10.73 8.93
N LEU A 61 -0.13 10.07 8.71
CA LEU A 61 -0.40 8.75 9.31
C LEU A 61 0.52 7.67 8.74
N GLY A 62 0.81 7.73 7.43
CA GLY A 62 1.77 6.84 6.79
C GLY A 62 3.15 6.87 7.43
N ARG A 63 3.65 8.07 7.77
CA ARG A 63 4.94 8.25 8.47
C ARG A 63 4.90 7.65 9.87
N LEU A 64 3.83 7.87 10.64
CA LEU A 64 3.67 7.26 11.97
C LEU A 64 3.70 5.72 11.91
N ILE A 65 3.07 5.13 10.88
CA ILE A 65 3.10 3.68 10.67
C ILE A 65 4.53 3.18 10.39
N ILE A 66 5.29 3.91 9.58
CA ILE A 66 6.69 3.57 9.23
C ILE A 66 7.62 3.77 10.43
N GLU A 67 7.48 4.87 11.17
CA GLU A 67 8.20 5.13 12.42
C GLU A 67 7.93 4.04 13.46
N GLY A 68 6.74 3.45 13.43
CA GLY A 68 6.37 2.30 14.25
C GLY A 68 7.00 0.96 13.83
N GLY A 69 7.67 0.87 12.68
CA GLY A 69 8.39 -0.34 12.22
C GLY A 69 7.93 -0.91 10.88
N ALA A 70 6.90 -0.34 10.24
CA ALA A 70 6.46 -0.82 8.94
C ALA A 70 7.48 -0.52 7.82
N VAL A 71 7.61 -1.43 6.85
CA VAL A 71 8.64 -1.38 5.80
C VAL A 71 8.22 -0.58 4.55
N GLY A 72 7.34 0.40 4.72
CA GLY A 72 6.70 1.15 3.65
C GLY A 72 5.19 0.94 3.61
N LEU A 73 4.55 1.38 2.52
CA LEU A 73 3.10 1.33 2.36
C LEU A 73 2.64 0.60 1.10
N CYS A 74 1.46 -0.01 1.19
CA CYS A 74 0.67 -0.43 0.04
C CYS A 74 -0.29 0.69 -0.39
N CYS A 75 -0.42 0.90 -1.69
CA CYS A 75 -1.29 1.89 -2.33
C CYS A 75 -2.27 1.17 -3.26
N GLN A 76 -3.50 1.67 -3.36
CA GLN A 76 -4.49 1.09 -4.27
C GLN A 76 -4.36 1.68 -5.67
N THR A 77 -3.81 2.89 -5.78
CA THR A 77 -3.72 3.63 -7.05
C THR A 77 -2.34 4.23 -7.25
N VAL A 78 -2.00 4.53 -8.51
CA VAL A 78 -0.79 5.27 -8.87
C VAL A 78 -0.77 6.67 -8.22
N GLY A 79 -1.93 7.35 -8.17
CA GLY A 79 -2.02 8.68 -7.54
C GLY A 79 -1.77 8.67 -6.03
N GLU A 80 -2.15 7.60 -5.34
CA GLU A 80 -1.77 7.43 -3.93
C GLU A 80 -0.26 7.26 -3.77
N ALA A 81 0.37 6.45 -4.62
CA ALA A 81 1.83 6.28 -4.60
C ALA A 81 2.55 7.62 -4.83
N GLU A 82 2.08 8.43 -5.78
CA GLU A 82 2.63 9.77 -6.03
C GLU A 82 2.47 10.70 -4.83
N ALA A 83 1.28 10.74 -4.21
CA ALA A 83 1.03 11.57 -3.04
C ALA A 83 1.91 11.16 -1.84
N TYR A 84 2.13 9.85 -1.65
CA TYR A 84 3.00 9.34 -0.59
C TYR A 84 4.48 9.65 -0.84
N VAL A 85 4.97 9.44 -2.07
CA VAL A 85 6.36 9.76 -2.43
C VAL A 85 6.63 11.25 -2.35
N ALA A 86 5.72 12.10 -2.84
CA ALA A 86 5.82 13.56 -2.68
C ALA A 86 5.79 13.97 -1.20
N GLY A 87 5.11 13.19 -0.37
CA GLY A 87 5.10 13.29 1.08
C GLY A 87 6.27 12.59 1.78
N GLY A 88 7.35 12.22 1.09
CA GLY A 88 8.56 11.66 1.70
C GLY A 88 8.47 10.20 2.15
N ILE A 89 7.45 9.46 1.70
CA ILE A 89 7.38 7.99 1.88
C ILE A 89 7.96 7.34 0.62
N HIS A 90 9.21 6.87 0.73
CA HIS A 90 10.00 6.43 -0.42
C HIS A 90 9.97 4.93 -0.69
N ASP A 91 9.14 4.16 0.02
CA ASP A 91 8.91 2.74 -0.28
C ASP A 91 7.41 2.45 -0.38
N VAL A 92 6.92 2.30 -1.62
CA VAL A 92 5.51 2.13 -1.95
C VAL A 92 5.29 0.93 -2.88
N LEU A 93 4.20 0.20 -2.65
CA LEU A 93 3.75 -0.91 -3.51
C LEU A 93 2.33 -0.64 -3.98
N VAL A 94 2.09 -0.54 -5.29
CA VAL A 94 0.74 -0.46 -5.85
C VAL A 94 0.17 -1.87 -5.97
N THR A 95 -0.81 -2.20 -5.12
CA THR A 95 -1.32 -3.57 -4.92
C THR A 95 -2.53 -3.92 -5.79
N ALA A 96 -2.70 -3.22 -6.91
CA ALA A 96 -3.69 -3.53 -7.95
C ALA A 96 -3.07 -3.28 -9.33
N PRO A 97 -3.43 -4.07 -10.36
CA PRO A 97 -2.94 -3.86 -11.72
C PRO A 97 -3.15 -2.42 -12.16
N SER A 98 -2.06 -1.76 -12.54
CA SER A 98 -2.13 -0.36 -12.94
C SER A 98 -2.83 -0.22 -14.30
N PRO A 99 -3.63 0.83 -14.52
CA PRO A 99 -4.16 1.13 -15.86
C PRO A 99 -3.01 1.39 -16.85
N PRO A 100 -3.25 1.31 -18.18
CA PRO A 100 -2.18 1.43 -19.19
C PRO A 100 -1.31 2.69 -19.07
N TRP A 101 -1.88 3.81 -18.61
CA TRP A 101 -1.13 5.06 -18.38
C TRP A 101 -0.26 5.06 -17.12
N GLY A 102 -0.45 4.08 -16.23
CA GLY A 102 0.16 4.03 -14.91
C GLY A 102 1.65 3.71 -14.92
N ALA A 103 2.09 2.82 -15.83
CA ALA A 103 3.47 2.33 -15.86
C ALA A 103 4.50 3.46 -16.00
N ALA A 104 4.28 4.40 -16.92
CA ALA A 104 5.17 5.55 -17.11
C ALA A 104 5.27 6.45 -15.87
N ARG A 105 4.17 6.61 -15.12
CA ARG A 105 4.13 7.41 -13.90
C ARG A 105 4.83 6.72 -12.73
N LEU A 106 4.68 5.40 -12.61
CA LEU A 106 5.41 4.60 -11.62
C LEU A 106 6.92 4.62 -11.89
N ALA A 107 7.33 4.51 -13.14
CA ALA A 107 8.73 4.64 -13.53
C ALA A 107 9.27 6.06 -13.26
N ALA A 108 8.48 7.10 -13.52
CA ALA A 108 8.83 8.48 -13.17
C ALA A 108 8.98 8.68 -11.66
N LEU A 109 8.15 8.02 -10.84
CA LEU A 109 8.32 8.04 -9.38
C LEU A 109 9.63 7.39 -8.95
N ALA A 110 10.02 6.26 -9.54
CA ALA A 110 11.28 5.60 -9.21
C ALA A 110 12.51 6.49 -9.50
N LYS A 111 12.44 7.41 -10.49
CA LYS A 111 13.50 8.40 -10.74
C LYS A 111 13.77 9.34 -9.57
N THR A 112 12.81 9.50 -8.65
CA THR A 112 13.01 10.32 -7.44
C THR A 112 13.89 9.63 -6.39
N GLY A 113 14.31 8.38 -6.63
CA GLY A 113 15.00 7.53 -5.67
C GLY A 113 14.07 6.69 -4.80
N ALA A 114 12.75 6.79 -5.00
CA ALA A 114 11.79 5.94 -4.33
C ALA A 114 11.87 4.48 -4.84
N ARG A 115 11.77 3.53 -3.91
CA ARG A 115 11.51 2.12 -4.21
C ARG A 115 10.03 1.96 -4.53
N VAL A 116 9.73 1.71 -5.79
CA VAL A 116 8.36 1.61 -6.31
C VAL A 116 8.09 0.17 -6.76
N GLY A 117 7.08 -0.44 -6.16
CA GLY A 117 6.55 -1.72 -6.58
C GLY A 117 5.20 -1.60 -7.27
N ALA A 118 4.95 -2.52 -8.20
CA ALA A 118 3.66 -2.72 -8.85
C ALA A 118 3.32 -4.22 -8.86
N VAL A 119 2.04 -4.51 -9.02
CA VAL A 119 1.57 -5.88 -9.24
C VAL A 119 1.23 -6.13 -10.71
N ALA A 120 1.34 -7.39 -11.13
CA ALA A 120 0.80 -7.85 -12.40
C ALA A 120 0.16 -9.24 -12.27
N ASP A 121 -0.89 -9.49 -13.06
CA ASP A 121 -1.55 -10.78 -13.23
C ASP A 121 -1.61 -11.25 -14.69
N ASP A 122 -1.01 -10.48 -15.61
CA ASP A 122 -0.98 -10.76 -17.05
C ASP A 122 0.34 -10.28 -17.66
N GLU A 123 0.89 -11.01 -18.63
CA GLU A 123 2.18 -10.68 -19.28
C GLU A 123 2.16 -9.31 -19.95
N ARG A 124 1.03 -8.87 -20.52
CA ARG A 124 0.92 -7.54 -21.15
C ARG A 124 1.07 -6.41 -20.13
N GLN A 125 0.85 -6.67 -18.84
CA GLN A 125 1.11 -5.69 -17.77
C GLN A 125 2.59 -5.66 -17.42
N ILE A 126 3.24 -6.82 -17.38
CA ILE A 126 4.69 -6.97 -17.20
C ILE A 126 5.43 -6.23 -18.31
N ASP A 127 5.06 -6.44 -19.58
CA ASP A 127 5.68 -5.79 -20.74
C ASP A 127 5.60 -4.26 -20.62
N ARG A 128 4.42 -3.71 -20.27
CA ARG A 128 4.25 -2.26 -20.12
C ARG A 128 5.08 -1.67 -18.98
N LEU A 129 5.18 -2.38 -17.85
CA LEU A 129 6.00 -1.94 -16.72
C LEU A 129 7.49 -2.00 -17.09
N SER A 130 7.92 -3.05 -17.78
CA SER A 130 9.27 -3.24 -18.31
C SER A 130 9.66 -2.12 -19.27
N ASP A 131 8.84 -1.87 -20.30
CA ASP A 131 9.07 -0.81 -21.29
C ASP A 131 9.19 0.57 -20.63
N ALA A 132 8.31 0.87 -19.67
CA ALA A 132 8.35 2.12 -18.93
C ALA A 132 9.60 2.24 -18.06
N ALA A 133 10.00 1.17 -17.36
CA ALA A 133 11.18 1.15 -16.53
C ALA A 133 12.47 1.31 -17.35
N VAL A 134 12.58 0.60 -18.48
CA VAL A 134 13.69 0.72 -19.44
C VAL A 134 13.77 2.13 -20.02
N ALA A 135 12.66 2.68 -20.52
CA ALA A 135 12.62 4.04 -21.07
C ALA A 135 12.99 5.11 -20.03
N ALA A 136 12.68 4.84 -18.75
CA ALA A 136 13.04 5.70 -17.64
C ALA A 136 14.46 5.49 -17.12
N GLY A 137 15.13 4.38 -17.47
CA GLY A 137 16.43 4.02 -16.89
C GLY A 137 16.36 3.71 -15.40
N VAL A 138 15.27 3.08 -14.94
CA VAL A 138 15.03 2.74 -13.52
C VAL A 138 14.74 1.25 -13.37
N THR A 139 14.65 0.79 -12.12
CA THR A 139 14.15 -0.55 -11.78
C THR A 139 12.87 -0.42 -10.97
N LEU A 140 11.82 -1.15 -11.38
CA LEU A 140 10.60 -1.31 -10.60
C LEU A 140 10.55 -2.70 -9.97
N ASP A 141 10.01 -2.77 -8.76
CA ASP A 141 9.68 -4.06 -8.15
C ASP A 141 8.40 -4.59 -8.77
N LEU A 142 8.39 -5.86 -9.16
CA LEU A 142 7.22 -6.53 -9.69
C LEU A 142 6.79 -7.68 -8.78
N VAL A 143 5.54 -7.66 -8.35
CA VAL A 143 4.91 -8.71 -7.56
C VAL A 143 3.81 -9.36 -8.39
N VAL A 144 3.80 -10.68 -8.51
CA VAL A 144 2.71 -11.37 -9.23
C VAL A 144 1.49 -11.48 -8.31
N ASP A 145 0.34 -10.93 -8.73
CA ASP A 145 -0.91 -11.00 -7.97
C ASP A 145 -1.64 -12.30 -8.28
N LEU A 146 -2.11 -13.00 -7.25
CA LEU A 146 -2.78 -14.29 -7.36
C LEU A 146 -4.22 -14.24 -6.85
N ASP A 147 -5.12 -14.84 -7.60
CA ASP A 147 -6.48 -15.12 -7.14
C ASP A 147 -6.53 -16.45 -6.39
N LEU A 148 -6.71 -16.37 -5.08
CA LEU A 148 -6.89 -17.53 -4.19
C LEU A 148 -8.35 -17.70 -3.74
N GLY A 149 -9.32 -17.29 -4.58
CA GLY A 149 -10.75 -17.45 -4.33
C GLY A 149 -11.51 -16.15 -4.07
N THR A 150 -10.86 -14.99 -4.24
CA THR A 150 -11.54 -13.69 -4.14
C THR A 150 -12.23 -13.32 -5.46
N HIS A 151 -11.80 -13.88 -6.60
CA HIS A 151 -12.42 -13.69 -7.92
C HIS A 151 -12.62 -12.22 -8.32
N ARG A 152 -11.61 -11.39 -8.04
CA ARG A 152 -11.61 -9.95 -8.32
C ARG A 152 -10.53 -9.54 -9.32
N ALA A 153 -9.29 -9.89 -8.99
CA ALA A 153 -8.07 -9.68 -9.77
C ALA A 153 -7.07 -10.76 -9.34
N GLY A 154 -5.96 -10.87 -10.05
CA GLY A 154 -4.95 -11.89 -9.80
C GLY A 154 -5.03 -13.05 -10.78
N ALA A 155 -3.88 -13.62 -11.08
CA ALA A 155 -3.76 -14.80 -11.91
C ALA A 155 -4.13 -16.04 -11.10
N TYR A 156 -4.62 -17.08 -11.79
CA TYR A 156 -4.82 -18.34 -11.11
C TYR A 156 -3.48 -18.97 -10.69
N PRO A 157 -3.43 -19.76 -9.60
CA PRO A 157 -2.19 -20.33 -9.08
C PRO A 157 -1.37 -21.12 -10.11
N GLN A 158 -2.02 -21.81 -11.06
CA GLN A 158 -1.31 -22.53 -12.12
C GLN A 158 -0.48 -21.64 -13.05
N ASP A 159 -0.84 -20.35 -13.17
CA ASP A 159 -0.13 -19.37 -13.99
C ASP A 159 1.04 -18.69 -13.27
N ALA A 160 1.16 -18.88 -11.94
CA ALA A 160 2.12 -18.17 -11.11
C ALA A 160 3.57 -18.36 -11.58
N LEU A 161 3.97 -19.59 -11.93
CA LEU A 161 5.33 -19.88 -12.39
C LEU A 161 5.64 -19.22 -13.73
N ARG A 162 4.67 -19.20 -14.66
CA ARG A 162 4.82 -18.55 -15.97
C ARG A 162 5.03 -17.05 -15.80
N LEU A 163 4.17 -16.40 -15.00
CA LEU A 163 4.26 -14.96 -14.74
C LEU A 163 5.51 -14.58 -13.96
N ALA A 164 5.93 -15.38 -12.97
CA ALA A 164 7.16 -15.13 -12.23
C ALA A 164 8.40 -15.20 -13.13
N ARG A 165 8.45 -16.15 -14.08
CA ARG A 165 9.53 -16.23 -15.08
C ARG A 165 9.52 -15.05 -16.04
N ALA A 166 8.34 -14.62 -16.48
CA ALA A 166 8.21 -13.42 -17.32
C ALA A 166 8.69 -12.17 -16.57
N ALA A 167 8.31 -12.03 -15.29
CA ALA A 167 8.74 -10.93 -14.42
C ALA A 167 10.26 -10.89 -14.20
N ASP A 168 10.89 -12.05 -13.99
CA ASP A 168 12.33 -12.18 -13.74
C ASP A 168 13.16 -11.93 -15.02
N ALA A 169 12.65 -12.32 -16.18
CA ALA A 169 13.30 -12.09 -17.47
C ALA A 169 13.12 -10.66 -18.02
N ALA A 170 12.16 -9.90 -17.49
CA ALA A 170 11.79 -8.58 -18.01
C ALA A 170 12.83 -7.51 -17.62
N PRO A 171 13.45 -6.81 -18.59
CA PRO A 171 14.43 -5.78 -18.30
C PRO A 171 13.81 -4.61 -17.53
N GLY A 172 14.57 -4.01 -16.61
CA GLY A 172 14.07 -2.90 -15.78
C GLY A 172 13.07 -3.31 -14.70
N LEU A 173 12.72 -4.60 -14.60
CA LEU A 173 11.93 -5.13 -13.49
C LEU A 173 12.78 -5.99 -12.57
N ARG A 174 12.39 -6.04 -11.30
CA ARG A 174 12.92 -6.99 -10.32
C ARG A 174 11.76 -7.80 -9.77
N PHE A 175 11.78 -9.12 -9.99
CA PHE A 175 10.81 -10.00 -9.36
C PHE A 175 10.94 -9.91 -7.82
N ALA A 176 9.87 -9.46 -7.18
CA ALA A 176 9.83 -9.13 -5.75
C ALA A 176 8.91 -10.05 -4.95
N GLY A 177 8.29 -11.04 -5.60
CA GLY A 177 7.53 -12.10 -4.97
C GLY A 177 6.10 -12.21 -5.48
N LEU A 178 5.22 -12.73 -4.62
CA LEU A 178 3.81 -12.97 -4.90
C LEU A 178 2.95 -12.16 -3.94
N GLN A 179 1.78 -11.75 -4.40
CA GLN A 179 0.71 -11.19 -3.57
C GLN A 179 -0.52 -12.08 -3.68
N ALA A 180 -1.24 -12.23 -2.56
CA ALA A 180 -2.58 -12.77 -2.57
C ALA A 180 -3.41 -12.02 -1.52
N TYR A 181 -4.51 -11.40 -1.94
CA TYR A 181 -5.43 -10.72 -1.04
C TYR A 181 -6.71 -11.53 -0.85
N LEU A 182 -6.86 -12.12 0.34
CA LEU A 182 -8.03 -12.90 0.75
C LEU A 182 -9.13 -11.98 1.30
N GLY A 183 -9.65 -11.11 0.44
CA GLY A 183 -10.65 -10.11 0.80
C GLY A 183 -11.96 -10.72 1.32
N HIS A 184 -12.31 -11.90 0.82
CA HIS A 184 -13.53 -12.62 1.21
C HIS A 184 -13.51 -13.13 2.66
N LEU A 185 -12.33 -13.18 3.31
CA LEU A 185 -12.19 -13.60 4.72
C LEU A 185 -12.31 -12.44 5.71
N GLN A 186 -12.21 -11.19 5.27
CA GLN A 186 -12.04 -10.03 6.17
C GLN A 186 -13.29 -9.69 7.00
N HIS A 187 -14.44 -10.25 6.66
CA HIS A 187 -15.74 -9.99 7.30
C HIS A 187 -16.43 -11.28 7.75
N MET A 188 -15.68 -12.36 7.89
CA MET A 188 -16.18 -13.59 8.47
C MET A 188 -16.00 -13.53 9.98
N ASP A 189 -17.10 -13.53 10.72
CA ASP A 189 -17.09 -13.37 12.18
C ASP A 189 -16.59 -14.63 12.91
N ASP A 190 -16.64 -15.80 12.26
CA ASP A 190 -16.44 -17.12 12.86
C ASP A 190 -15.17 -17.86 12.38
N LEU A 191 -14.18 -17.15 11.80
CA LEU A 191 -12.90 -17.70 11.33
C LEU A 191 -11.72 -17.39 12.25
#